data_AF-A0A7L5ZGP8-F1
#
_entry.id   AF-A0A7L5ZGP8-F1
#
_cell.length_a   1.000
_cell.length_b   1.000
_cell.length_c   1.000
_cell.angle_alpha   90.00
_cell.angle_beta   90.00
_cell.angle_gamma   90.00
#
_symmetry.space_group_name_H-M   'P 1'
#
loop_
_entity.id
_entity.type
_entity.pdbx_description
1 polymer ?
#
loop_
_entity_poly.entity_id
_entity_poly.type
_entity_poly.pdbx_seq_one_letter_code
_entity_poly.pdbx_strand_id
1 'polypeptide(L)'
;MTIDPRCSWRLLRPVVAVWRWRDALQIDRTLVVSPAPARAPAVLAALSRPATAASLDAAFPELGMAWLTGFLSALLDAGLLGWPGCQRPPPRRSSAGTRSPPRCAPVCGPMG
;
A
#
# COMPACT_ATOMS: atom_id res chain seq x y z
N MET A 1 -12.27 5.38 8.80
CA MET A 1 -10.80 5.21 8.96
C MET A 1 -10.09 5.77 7.72
N THR A 2 -8.94 6.43 7.84
CA THR A 2 -8.20 6.95 6.66
C THR A 2 -7.21 5.89 6.16
N ILE A 3 -7.41 5.39 4.94
CA ILE A 3 -6.47 4.47 4.28
C ILE A 3 -5.19 5.22 3.92
N ASP A 4 -4.05 4.78 4.44
CA ASP A 4 -2.74 5.26 3.98
C ASP A 4 -2.39 4.56 2.64
N PRO A 5 -2.12 5.31 1.56
CA PRO A 5 -1.89 4.75 0.22
C PRO A 5 -0.60 3.92 0.11
N ARG A 6 0.30 4.00 1.09
CA ARG A 6 1.55 3.20 1.17
C ARG A 6 1.35 1.88 1.88
N CYS A 7 0.19 1.69 2.51
CA CYS A 7 -0.12 0.46 3.19
C CYS A 7 -0.67 -0.56 2.20
N SER A 8 -0.18 -1.78 2.33
CA SER A 8 -0.67 -2.89 1.55
C SER A 8 -1.88 -3.48 2.26
N TRP A 9 -2.90 -3.82 1.47
CA TRP A 9 -4.17 -4.37 1.90
C TRP A 9 -4.45 -5.65 1.13
N ARG A 10 -5.11 -6.60 1.79
CA ARG A 10 -5.53 -7.86 1.16
C ARG A 10 -6.91 -8.23 1.70
N LEU A 11 -7.74 -8.86 0.88
CA LEU A 11 -8.97 -9.47 1.35
C LEU A 11 -8.68 -10.57 2.40
N LEU A 12 -9.38 -10.53 3.52
CA LEU A 12 -9.28 -11.54 4.58
C LEU A 12 -9.79 -12.91 4.14
N ARG A 13 -10.76 -12.90 3.22
CA ARG A 13 -11.40 -14.09 2.67
C ARG A 13 -11.82 -13.82 1.22
N PRO A 14 -12.02 -14.87 0.40
CA PRO A 14 -12.69 -14.72 -0.88
C PRO A 14 -14.06 -14.06 -0.68
N VAL A 15 -14.39 -13.07 -1.51
CA VAL A 15 -15.67 -12.36 -1.48
C VAL A 15 -16.40 -12.57 -2.80
N VAL A 16 -17.73 -12.57 -2.75
CA VAL A 16 -18.56 -12.64 -3.96
C VAL A 16 -19.06 -11.24 -4.28
N ALA A 17 -18.85 -10.77 -5.50
CA ALA A 17 -19.37 -9.49 -5.97
C ALA A 17 -20.47 -9.71 -7.00
N VAL A 18 -21.64 -9.13 -6.79
CA VAL A 18 -22.82 -9.27 -7.64
C VAL A 18 -23.33 -7.89 -8.03
N TRP A 19 -23.51 -7.67 -9.32
CA TRP A 19 -24.19 -6.47 -9.82
C TRP A 19 -25.67 -6.53 -9.48
N ARG A 20 -26.16 -5.53 -8.75
CA ARG A 20 -27.59 -5.39 -8.41
C ARG A 20 -28.32 -4.50 -9.41
N TRP A 21 -27.65 -3.43 -9.84
CA TRP A 21 -28.10 -2.49 -10.88
C TRP A 21 -26.91 -2.12 -11.78
N ARG A 22 -27.16 -1.25 -12.77
CA ARG A 22 -26.18 -0.84 -13.79
C ARG A 22 -24.88 -0.28 -13.18
N ASP A 23 -24.98 0.30 -12.01
CA ASP A 23 -23.95 1.06 -11.31
C ASP A 23 -23.88 0.71 -9.81
N ALA A 24 -24.52 -0.39 -9.38
CA ALA A 24 -24.50 -0.81 -7.98
C ALA A 24 -23.91 -2.21 -7.84
N LEU A 25 -22.75 -2.29 -7.19
CA LEU A 25 -22.04 -3.54 -6.91
C LEU A 25 -22.25 -3.91 -5.45
N GLN A 26 -22.92 -5.04 -5.21
CA GLN A 26 -22.98 -5.64 -3.89
C GLN A 26 -21.80 -6.60 -3.70
N ILE A 27 -21.10 -6.47 -2.57
CA ILE A 27 -19.94 -7.29 -2.19
C ILE A 27 -20.33 -8.06 -0.93
N ASP A 28 -20.30 -9.38 -1.04
CA ASP A 28 -20.95 -10.32 -0.12
C ASP A 28 -22.40 -9.91 0.16
N ARG A 29 -22.74 -9.72 1.44
CA ARG A 29 -24.02 -9.19 1.93
C ARG A 29 -23.82 -7.94 2.79
N THR A 30 -22.60 -7.44 2.89
CA THR A 30 -22.20 -6.45 3.90
C THR A 30 -21.97 -5.07 3.30
N LEU A 31 -21.59 -4.99 2.02
CA LEU A 31 -21.26 -3.73 1.38
C LEU A 31 -21.97 -3.60 0.02
N VAL A 32 -22.55 -2.42 -0.21
CA VAL A 32 -23.06 -2.02 -1.52
C VAL A 32 -22.34 -0.75 -1.92
N VAL A 33 -21.72 -0.77 -3.10
CA VAL A 33 -21.00 0.36 -3.67
C VAL A 33 -21.79 0.92 -4.83
N SER A 34 -22.12 2.22 -4.76
CA SER A 34 -22.87 2.95 -5.79
C SER A 34 -22.44 4.42 -5.78
N PRO A 35 -22.04 5.01 -6.92
CA PRO A 35 -21.82 4.35 -8.21
C PRO A 35 -20.55 3.48 -8.18
N ALA A 36 -20.67 2.24 -8.64
CA ALA A 36 -19.60 1.29 -8.82
C ALA A 36 -19.14 1.30 -10.30
N PRO A 37 -17.87 1.67 -10.57
CA PRO A 37 -17.27 1.56 -11.88
C PRO A 37 -17.24 0.11 -12.37
N ALA A 38 -17.33 -0.11 -13.68
CA ALA A 38 -17.33 -1.44 -14.28
C ALA A 38 -16.11 -2.29 -13.90
N ARG A 39 -14.98 -1.65 -13.56
CA ARG A 39 -13.73 -2.30 -13.14
C ARG A 39 -13.65 -2.60 -11.64
N ALA A 40 -14.62 -2.20 -10.82
CA ALA A 40 -14.63 -2.49 -9.39
C ALA A 40 -14.45 -3.98 -9.04
N PRO A 41 -15.06 -4.95 -9.77
CA PRO A 41 -14.80 -6.37 -9.53
C PRO A 41 -13.34 -6.79 -9.80
N ALA A 42 -12.67 -6.15 -10.77
CA ALA A 42 -11.26 -6.43 -11.06
C ALA A 42 -10.34 -5.93 -9.95
N VAL A 43 -10.69 -4.82 -9.30
CA VAL A 43 -9.99 -4.32 -8.10
C VAL A 43 -10.12 -5.33 -6.95
N LEU A 44 -11.30 -5.91 -6.73
CA LEU A 44 -11.48 -6.97 -5.73
C LEU A 44 -10.63 -8.20 -6.05
N ALA A 45 -10.57 -8.61 -7.32
CA ALA A 45 -9.71 -9.72 -7.73
C ALA A 45 -8.23 -9.41 -7.44
N ALA A 46 -7.77 -8.18 -7.71
CA ALA A 46 -6.40 -7.75 -7.41
C ALA A 46 -6.09 -7.80 -5.90
N LEU A 47 -7.05 -7.44 -5.04
CA LEU A 47 -6.95 -7.49 -3.58
C LEU A 47 -6.93 -8.91 -3.00
N SER A 48 -7.05 -9.96 -3.83
CA SER A 48 -6.75 -11.34 -3.40
C SER A 48 -5.28 -11.51 -2.97
N ARG A 49 -4.40 -10.64 -3.48
CA ARG A 49 -2.99 -10.51 -3.10
C ARG A 49 -2.76 -9.16 -2.41
N PRO A 50 -1.70 -9.00 -1.59
CA PRO A 50 -1.37 -7.72 -0.99
C PRO A 50 -1.14 -6.64 -2.07
N ALA A 51 -1.94 -5.57 -2.02
CA ALA A 51 -1.88 -4.45 -2.95
C ALA A 51 -1.99 -3.10 -2.22
N THR A 52 -1.28 -2.09 -2.69
CA THR A 52 -1.38 -0.70 -2.19
C THR A 52 -2.33 0.11 -3.08
N ALA A 53 -2.86 1.22 -2.55
CA ALA A 53 -3.69 2.12 -3.36
C ALA A 53 -2.92 2.62 -4.60
N ALA A 54 -1.63 2.91 -4.46
CA ALA A 54 -0.76 3.28 -5.58
C ALA A 54 -0.61 2.17 -6.64
N SER A 55 -0.49 0.91 -6.23
CA SER A 55 -0.42 -0.21 -7.18
C SER A 55 -1.75 -0.45 -7.91
N LEU A 56 -2.88 -0.21 -7.23
CA LEU A 56 -4.20 -0.31 -7.84
C LEU A 56 -4.46 0.85 -8.79
N ASP A 57 -4.02 2.06 -8.45
CA ASP A 57 -4.11 3.23 -9.32
C ASP A 57 -3.27 3.06 -10.58
N ALA A 58 -2.07 2.46 -10.48
CA ALA A 58 -1.27 2.10 -11.65
C ALA A 58 -1.93 1.02 -12.54
N ALA A 59 -2.67 0.07 -11.95
CA ALA A 59 -3.35 -0.99 -12.68
C ALA A 59 -4.72 -0.57 -13.25
N PHE A 60 -5.37 0.39 -12.61
CA PHE A 60 -6.71 0.89 -12.93
C PHE A 60 -6.75 2.43 -12.86
N PRO A 61 -5.94 3.14 -13.67
CA PRO A 61 -5.81 4.60 -13.61
C PRO A 61 -7.13 5.32 -13.90
N GLU A 62 -8.06 4.68 -14.64
CA GLU A 62 -9.37 5.22 -14.95
C GLU A 62 -10.29 5.37 -13.73
N LEU A 63 -9.99 4.68 -12.63
CA LEU A 63 -10.79 4.76 -11.40
C LEU A 63 -10.41 5.96 -10.54
N GLY A 64 -9.14 6.36 -10.60
CA GLY A 64 -8.58 7.45 -9.84
C GLY A 64 -8.37 7.13 -8.36
N MET A 65 -7.28 7.68 -7.82
CA MET A 65 -6.85 7.50 -6.43
C MET A 65 -7.94 7.78 -5.39
N ALA A 66 -8.76 8.81 -5.60
CA ALA A 66 -9.80 9.19 -4.64
C ALA A 66 -10.90 8.11 -4.51
N TRP A 67 -11.30 7.51 -5.64
CA TRP A 67 -12.27 6.42 -5.61
C TRP A 67 -11.65 5.16 -4.99
N LEU A 68 -10.40 4.83 -5.34
CA LEU A 68 -9.70 3.67 -4.81
C LEU A 68 -9.52 3.75 -3.28
N THR A 69 -9.10 4.89 -2.73
CA THR A 69 -8.95 5.06 -1.28
C THR A 69 -10.29 5.00 -0.56
N GLY A 70 -11.35 5.57 -1.14
CA GLY A 70 -12.71 5.45 -0.62
C GLY A 70 -13.22 4.00 -0.64
N PHE A 71 -13.00 3.28 -1.74
CA PHE A 71 -13.38 1.88 -1.90
C PHE A 71 -12.66 0.98 -0.89
N LEU A 72 -11.34 1.15 -0.71
CA LEU A 72 -10.57 0.45 0.31
C LEU A 72 -11.07 0.77 1.73
N SER A 73 -11.41 2.03 2.00
CA SER A 73 -11.95 2.42 3.31
C SER A 73 -13.28 1.71 3.60
N ALA A 74 -14.17 1.67 2.61
CA ALA A 74 -15.46 0.97 2.74
C ALA A 74 -15.29 -0.54 2.96
N LEU A 75 -14.32 -1.18 2.28
CA LEU A 75 -14.01 -2.60 2.49
C LEU A 75 -13.40 -2.86 3.88
N LEU A 76 -12.58 -1.93 4.39
CA LEU A 76 -12.01 -2.01 5.73
C LEU A 76 -13.10 -1.88 6.80
N ASP A 77 -13.99 -0.89 6.67
CA ASP A 77 -15.11 -0.67 7.57
C ASP A 77 -16.11 -1.84 7.54
N ALA A 78 -16.25 -2.52 6.38
CA ALA A 78 -17.04 -3.75 6.24
C ALA A 78 -16.32 -5.01 6.78
N GLY A 79 -15.10 -4.89 7.32
CA GLY A 79 -14.32 -6.00 7.85
C GLY A 79 -13.85 -7.00 6.79
N LEU A 80 -13.74 -6.57 5.52
CA LEU A 80 -13.32 -7.43 4.41
C LEU A 80 -11.81 -7.36 4.14
N LEU A 81 -11.15 -6.29 4.59
CA LEU A 81 -9.70 -6.11 4.42
C LEU A 81 -8.91 -6.45 5.68
N GLY A 82 -7.76 -7.09 5.46
CA GLY A 82 -6.69 -7.26 6.41
C GLY A 82 -5.53 -6.35 6.06
N TRP A 83 -4.78 -5.97 7.09
CA TRP A 83 -3.53 -5.21 6.99
C TRP A 83 -2.34 -6.17 6.97
N PRO A 84 -1.75 -6.50 5.81
CA PRO A 84 -0.50 -7.26 5.72
C PRO A 84 0.76 -6.46 6.10
N GLY A 85 0.72 -5.12 6.04
CA GLY A 85 1.82 -4.25 6.47
C GLY A 85 1.83 -2.92 5.70
N CYS A 86 2.40 -1.87 6.28
CA CYS A 86 2.82 -0.71 5.48
C CYS A 86 4.25 -0.95 5.05
N GLN A 87 4.56 -0.66 3.78
CA GLN A 87 5.95 -0.61 3.36
C GLN A 87 6.63 0.48 4.18
N ARG A 88 7.41 0.05 5.16
CA ARG A 88 8.28 0.95 5.91
C ARG A 88 9.26 1.51 4.87
N PRO A 89 9.38 2.84 4.70
CA PRO A 89 10.38 3.38 3.80
C PRO A 89 11.72 2.72 4.16
N PRO A 90 12.54 2.31 3.17
CA PRO A 90 13.84 1.73 3.47
C PRO A 90 14.54 2.69 4.45
N PRO A 91 15.18 2.17 5.51
CA PRO A 91 15.87 3.04 6.45
C PRO A 91 16.74 3.96 5.61
N ARG A 92 16.51 5.28 5.71
CA ARG A 92 17.42 6.28 5.15
C ARG A 92 18.77 5.91 5.72
N ARG A 93 19.63 5.30 4.91
CA ARG A 93 21.02 5.08 5.26
C ARG A 93 21.55 6.50 5.39
N SER A 94 21.60 7.02 6.61
CA SER A 94 22.30 8.26 6.91
C SER A 94 23.75 7.99 6.56
N SER A 95 24.09 8.26 5.32
CA SER A 95 25.46 8.39 4.86
C SER A 95 26.04 9.63 5.56
N ALA A 96 26.37 9.50 6.83
CA ALA A 96 27.36 10.36 7.47
C ALA A 96 28.74 9.83 7.08
N GLY A 97 29.08 9.95 5.79
CA GLY A 97 30.45 10.34 5.42
C GLY A 97 30.44 11.87 5.34
N THR A 98 31.45 12.65 5.68
CA THR A 98 32.88 12.39 5.84
C THR A 98 33.47 13.67 6.46
N ARG A 99 34.39 13.56 7.43
CA ARG A 99 35.49 14.53 7.63
C ARG A 99 36.56 13.88 8.53
N SER A 100 37.45 13.07 7.93
CA SER A 100 38.83 13.41 7.55
C SER A 100 39.88 13.14 8.65
N PRO A 101 41.10 12.73 8.27
CA PRO A 101 42.08 12.07 9.15
C PRO A 101 43.10 13.05 9.73
N PRO A 102 43.88 12.67 10.75
CA PRO A 102 45.22 13.19 10.93
C PRO A 102 46.28 12.16 10.47
N ARG A 103 46.87 12.48 9.31
CA ARG A 103 48.28 12.38 8.91
C ARG A 103 49.18 11.27 9.51
N CYS A 104 49.81 10.51 8.61
CA CYS A 104 51.01 9.72 8.87
C CYS A 104 52.25 10.56 9.25
N ALA A 105 52.99 10.03 10.26
CA ALA A 105 54.46 9.88 10.41
C ALA A 105 55.37 11.15 10.53
N PRO A 106 56.63 11.10 11.05
CA PRO A 106 57.51 9.92 11.26
C PRO A 106 58.40 9.88 12.56
N VAL A 107 59.06 8.73 12.79
CA VAL A 107 60.45 8.51 13.32
C VAL A 107 60.90 9.11 14.68
N CYS A 108 61.33 8.24 15.61
CA CYS A 108 62.72 8.14 16.16
C CYS A 108 62.76 7.31 17.46
N GLY A 109 63.63 6.28 17.52
CA GLY A 109 64.17 5.76 18.79
C GLY A 109 65.09 6.79 19.46
N PRO A 110 65.66 6.52 20.66
CA PRO A 110 66.63 5.44 20.82
C PRO A 110 66.55 4.66 22.16
N MET A 111 67.42 3.64 22.24
CA MET A 111 67.88 2.92 23.43
C MET A 111 68.15 3.81 24.66
N GLY A 112 67.80 3.28 25.83
CA GLY A 112 68.28 3.67 27.15
C GLY A 112 68.04 2.51 28.10
#